data_AF-A0A7Z7VY43-F1
#
_entry.id   AF-A0A7Z7VY43-F1
#
_cell.length_a   1.000
_cell.length_b   1.000
_cell.length_c   1.000
_cell.angle_alpha   90.00
_cell.angle_beta   90.00
_cell.angle_gamma   90.00
#
_symmetry.space_group_name_H-M   'P 1'
#
loop_
_entity.id
_entity.type
_entity.pdbx_description
1 polymer ?
#
loop_
_entity_poly.entity_id
_entity_poly.type
_entity_poly.pdbx_seq_one_letter_code
_entity_poly.pdbx_strand_id
1 'polypeptide(L)'
;MYSNIETDAEYDLLNFIIKQYGEEDELKIELEQFFKYKSFNERFEKYTEVIDSKKDGDNTVNTDFLISSYKTQMASWEGAHMTPTTYIGDVTYLKAQEDGSDLLPAQDSNEFWQNCCIGDFTEIPIPGNHYNCVDDKEYASYVAKLLI
;
A
#
# COMPACT_ATOMS: atom_id res chain seq x y z
N MET A 1 10.51 -15.14 -4.88
CA MET A 1 10.20 -15.90 -3.65
C MET A 1 10.54 -15.00 -2.48
N TYR A 2 9.75 -13.96 -2.24
CA TYR A 2 10.02 -12.97 -1.19
C TYR A 2 8.71 -12.35 -0.69
N SER A 3 8.06 -13.08 0.20
CA SER A 3 7.62 -12.59 1.50
C SER A 3 7.39 -13.84 2.36
N ASN A 4 7.97 -13.90 3.55
CA ASN A 4 7.47 -14.81 4.55
C ASN A 4 6.14 -14.21 5.00
N ILE A 5 5.03 -14.72 4.44
CA ILE A 5 3.65 -14.36 4.80
C ILE A 5 3.40 -14.44 6.32
N GLU A 6 4.29 -15.12 7.06
CA GLU A 6 4.22 -15.31 8.51
C GLU A 6 4.31 -14.04 9.37
N THR A 7 4.77 -12.89 8.86
CA THR A 7 4.88 -11.67 9.70
C THR A 7 3.64 -10.76 9.71
N ASP A 8 2.65 -10.98 8.84
CA ASP A 8 1.45 -10.13 8.76
C ASP A 8 0.18 -10.85 9.26
N ALA A 9 0.31 -11.65 10.33
CA ALA A 9 -0.85 -12.30 10.97
C ALA A 9 -1.93 -11.29 11.43
N GLU A 10 -1.59 -10.00 11.59
CA GLU A 10 -2.52 -8.91 11.90
C GLU A 10 -3.46 -8.56 10.74
N TYR A 11 -3.12 -8.91 9.49
CA TYR A 11 -3.92 -8.63 8.29
C TYR A 11 -4.56 -9.87 7.65
N ASP A 12 -4.39 -11.04 8.27
CA ASP A 12 -5.06 -12.26 7.81
C ASP A 12 -6.56 -12.19 8.15
N LEU A 13 -7.36 -11.92 7.12
CA LEU A 13 -8.82 -11.82 7.20
C LEU A 13 -9.46 -13.05 7.88
N LEU A 14 -8.94 -14.25 7.61
CA LEU A 14 -9.50 -15.47 8.21
C LEU A 14 -9.16 -15.54 9.70
N ASN A 15 -7.94 -15.20 10.11
CA ASN A 15 -7.57 -15.12 11.52
C ASN A 15 -8.35 -14.03 12.27
N PHE A 16 -8.58 -12.88 11.62
CA PHE A 16 -9.44 -11.82 12.17
C PHE A 16 -10.86 -12.33 12.42
N ILE A 17 -11.47 -13.00 11.43
CA ILE A 17 -12.83 -13.55 11.56
C ILE A 17 -12.88 -14.62 12.64
N ILE A 18 -11.92 -15.56 12.68
CA ILE A 18 -11.83 -16.58 13.73
C ILE A 18 -11.78 -15.95 15.12
N LYS A 19 -10.95 -14.92 15.29
CA LYS A 19 -10.80 -14.23 16.58
C LYS A 19 -12.09 -13.52 17.00
N GLN A 20 -12.81 -12.94 16.05
CA GLN A 20 -14.00 -12.13 16.33
C GLN A 20 -15.28 -12.96 16.49
N TYR A 21 -15.41 -14.05 15.73
CA TYR A 21 -16.66 -14.81 15.59
C TYR A 21 -16.54 -16.32 15.89
N GLY A 22 -15.31 -16.85 15.98
CA GLY A 22 -15.03 -18.26 16.30
C GLY A 22 -14.65 -19.11 15.07
N GLU A 23 -14.08 -20.29 15.31
CA GLU A 23 -13.58 -21.19 14.26
C GLU A 23 -14.69 -21.85 13.43
N GLU A 24 -15.87 -22.06 14.00
CA GLU A 24 -17.02 -22.72 13.37
C GLU A 24 -18.00 -21.71 12.73
N ASP A 25 -17.61 -20.44 12.63
CA ASP A 25 -18.48 -19.41 12.08
C ASP A 25 -18.76 -19.66 10.58
N GLU A 26 -20.03 -19.54 10.18
CA GLU A 26 -20.49 -19.79 8.82
C GLU A 26 -19.80 -18.86 7.80
N LEU A 27 -19.54 -17.59 8.16
CA LEU A 27 -18.87 -16.62 7.30
C LEU A 27 -17.46 -17.07 6.95
N LYS A 28 -16.74 -17.66 7.91
CA LYS A 28 -15.39 -18.20 7.67
C LYS A 28 -15.46 -19.33 6.64
N ILE A 29 -16.36 -20.29 6.85
CA ILE A 29 -16.52 -21.45 5.96
C ILE A 29 -16.87 -20.98 4.54
N GLU A 30 -17.79 -20.03 4.42
CA GLU A 30 -18.19 -19.46 3.13
C GLU A 30 -17.04 -18.72 2.44
N LEU A 31 -16.26 -17.91 3.17
CA LEU A 31 -15.10 -17.21 2.60
C LEU A 31 -14.00 -18.20 2.18
N GLU A 32 -13.73 -19.23 2.97
CA GLU A 32 -12.77 -20.29 2.59
C GLU A 32 -13.21 -20.98 1.29
N GLN A 33 -14.50 -21.33 1.18
CA GLN A 33 -15.05 -21.91 -0.05
C GLN A 33 -14.97 -20.93 -1.23
N PHE A 34 -15.30 -19.66 -1.00
CA PHE A 34 -15.21 -18.61 -2.00
C PHE A 34 -13.78 -18.47 -2.54
N PHE A 35 -12.79 -18.34 -1.67
CA PHE A 35 -11.39 -18.21 -2.08
C PHE A 35 -10.81 -19.48 -2.70
N LYS A 36 -11.29 -20.67 -2.29
CA LYS A 36 -10.84 -21.97 -2.79
C LYS A 36 -11.41 -22.33 -4.17
N TYR A 37 -12.69 -22.04 -4.40
CA TYR A 37 -13.40 -22.53 -5.60
C TYR A 37 -13.63 -21.47 -6.66
N LYS A 38 -13.58 -20.17 -6.33
CA LYS A 38 -13.68 -19.10 -7.31
C LYS A 38 -12.31 -18.75 -7.88
N SER A 39 -12.23 -18.71 -9.20
CA SER A 39 -11.07 -18.19 -9.91
C SER A 39 -10.86 -16.71 -9.61
N PHE A 40 -9.65 -16.21 -9.92
CA PHE A 40 -9.33 -14.79 -9.75
C PHE A 40 -10.37 -13.87 -10.40
N ASN A 41 -10.74 -14.12 -11.66
CA ASN A 41 -11.71 -13.29 -12.36
C ASN A 41 -13.12 -13.36 -11.74
N GLU A 42 -13.60 -14.56 -11.42
CA GLU A 42 -14.92 -14.73 -10.78
C GLU A 42 -15.01 -14.00 -9.44
N ARG A 43 -13.91 -13.94 -8.67
CA ARG A 43 -13.88 -13.19 -7.41
C ARG A 43 -14.03 -11.69 -7.67
N PHE A 44 -13.33 -11.15 -8.66
CA PHE A 44 -13.40 -9.73 -9.01
C PHE A 44 -14.74 -9.34 -9.63
N GLU A 45 -15.38 -10.23 -10.40
CA GLU A 45 -16.78 -10.05 -10.83
C GLU A 45 -17.71 -9.90 -9.62
N LYS A 46 -17.57 -10.78 -8.60
CA LYS A 46 -18.35 -10.65 -7.36
C LYS A 46 -18.05 -9.39 -6.57
N TYR A 47 -16.80 -8.95 -6.52
CA TYR A 47 -16.46 -7.67 -5.89
C TYR A 47 -17.13 -6.49 -6.60
N THR A 48 -17.11 -6.47 -7.94
CA THR A 48 -17.82 -5.47 -8.73
C THR A 48 -19.31 -5.47 -8.41
N GLU A 49 -19.98 -6.63 -8.46
CA GLU A 49 -21.42 -6.74 -8.19
C GLU A 49 -21.78 -6.19 -6.79
N VAL A 50 -21.01 -6.56 -5.76
CA VAL A 50 -21.26 -6.11 -4.39
C VAL A 50 -21.03 -4.59 -4.25
N ILE A 51 -19.98 -4.05 -4.86
CA ILE A 51 -19.71 -2.61 -4.82
C ILE A 51 -20.83 -1.83 -5.52
N ASP A 52 -21.24 -2.27 -6.70
CA ASP A 52 -22.31 -1.62 -7.47
C ASP A 52 -23.66 -1.69 -6.74
N SER A 53 -23.95 -2.81 -6.05
CA SER A 53 -25.18 -2.93 -5.24
C SER A 53 -25.27 -1.96 -4.06
N LYS A 54 -24.14 -1.38 -3.63
CA LYS A 54 -24.04 -0.47 -2.49
C LYS A 54 -23.97 1.00 -2.89
N LYS A 55 -23.92 1.31 -4.18
CA LYS A 55 -23.82 2.69 -4.67
C LYS A 55 -25.19 3.26 -5.01
N ASP A 56 -25.46 4.46 -4.50
CA ASP A 56 -26.53 5.31 -5.01
C ASP A 56 -25.99 6.07 -6.24
N GLY A 57 -26.29 5.60 -7.45
CA GLY A 57 -25.96 6.29 -8.70
C GLY A 57 -25.45 5.39 -9.82
N ASP A 58 -25.21 5.98 -11.00
CA ASP A 58 -24.94 5.28 -12.26
C ASP A 58 -23.42 5.00 -12.51
N ASN A 59 -22.57 5.28 -11.53
CA ASN A 59 -21.12 5.06 -11.64
C ASN A 59 -20.74 3.61 -11.30
N THR A 60 -20.96 2.72 -12.27
CA THR A 60 -20.55 1.32 -12.22
C THR A 60 -19.03 1.19 -12.17
N VAL A 61 -18.52 0.32 -11.29
CA VAL A 61 -17.09 0.00 -11.25
C VAL A 61 -16.79 -1.11 -12.23
N ASN A 62 -15.96 -0.83 -13.25
CA ASN A 62 -15.53 -1.86 -14.18
C ASN A 62 -14.64 -2.91 -13.45
N THR A 63 -14.93 -4.20 -13.64
CA THR A 63 -14.11 -5.32 -13.15
C THR A 63 -12.65 -5.21 -13.56
N ASP A 64 -12.35 -4.78 -14.79
CA ASP A 64 -10.98 -4.58 -15.28
C ASP A 64 -10.23 -3.52 -14.47
N PHE A 65 -10.93 -2.46 -14.05
CA PHE A 65 -10.35 -1.41 -13.22
C PHE A 65 -10.02 -1.92 -11.81
N LEU A 66 -10.87 -2.76 -11.22
CA LEU A 66 -10.56 -3.38 -9.93
C LEU A 66 -9.38 -4.34 -10.05
N ILE A 67 -9.34 -5.15 -11.10
CA ILE A 67 -8.22 -6.06 -11.37
C ILE A 67 -6.91 -5.29 -11.54
N SER A 68 -6.90 -4.19 -12.31
CA SER A 68 -5.69 -3.39 -12.51
C SER A 68 -5.25 -2.75 -11.20
N SER A 69 -6.18 -2.21 -10.41
CA SER A 69 -5.88 -1.57 -9.13
C SER A 69 -5.29 -2.56 -8.13
N TYR A 70 -5.85 -3.78 -8.04
CA TYR A 70 -5.30 -4.85 -7.22
C TYR A 70 -3.89 -5.23 -7.65
N LYS A 71 -3.65 -5.43 -8.95
CA LYS A 71 -2.32 -5.79 -9.45
C LYS A 71 -1.29 -4.70 -9.16
N THR A 72 -1.65 -3.43 -9.33
CA THR A 72 -0.79 -2.30 -8.96
C THR A 72 -0.47 -2.33 -7.47
N GLN A 73 -1.49 -2.53 -6.61
CA GLN A 73 -1.28 -2.63 -5.17
C GLN A 73 -0.35 -3.79 -4.79
N MET A 74 -0.53 -4.97 -5.39
CA MET A 74 0.35 -6.12 -5.15
C MET A 74 1.78 -5.86 -5.59
N ALA A 75 2.00 -5.22 -6.74
CA ALA A 75 3.32 -4.84 -7.20
C ALA A 75 3.98 -3.81 -6.26
N SER A 76 3.21 -2.84 -5.74
CA SER A 76 3.69 -1.90 -4.73
C SER A 76 4.10 -2.61 -3.43
N TRP A 77 3.33 -3.60 -2.97
CA TRP A 77 3.69 -4.42 -1.82
C TRP A 77 4.96 -5.24 -2.06
N GLU A 78 5.10 -5.87 -3.22
CA GLU A 78 6.34 -6.57 -3.57
C GLU A 78 7.54 -5.62 -3.59
N GLY A 79 7.36 -4.40 -4.12
CA GLY A 79 8.36 -3.34 -4.11
C GLY A 79 8.74 -2.89 -2.70
N ALA A 80 7.76 -2.74 -1.80
CA ALA A 80 8.00 -2.33 -0.42
C ALA A 80 8.79 -3.39 0.40
N HIS A 81 8.70 -4.66 0.03
CA HIS A 81 9.49 -5.75 0.65
C HIS A 81 10.87 -5.93 0.02
N MET A 82 11.19 -5.22 -1.06
CA MET A 82 12.50 -5.29 -1.67
C MET A 82 13.53 -4.71 -0.70
N THR A 83 14.58 -5.48 -0.40
CA THR A 83 15.77 -4.94 0.26
C THR A 83 16.65 -4.28 -0.80
N PRO A 84 16.77 -2.93 -0.83
CA PRO A 84 17.65 -2.26 -1.76
C PRO A 84 19.10 -2.66 -1.48
N THR A 85 19.87 -2.84 -2.54
CA THR A 85 21.32 -2.97 -2.45
C THR A 85 21.95 -1.60 -2.23
N THR A 86 23.26 -1.58 -1.99
CA THR A 86 24.04 -0.34 -1.92
C THR A 86 23.85 0.55 -3.15
N TYR A 87 23.58 1.82 -2.91
CA TYR A 87 23.59 2.90 -3.88
C TYR A 87 24.90 3.68 -3.77
N ILE A 88 25.59 3.93 -4.90
CA ILE A 88 26.84 4.71 -4.94
C ILE A 88 26.52 6.06 -5.57
N GLY A 89 26.57 7.11 -4.77
CA GLY A 89 26.23 8.48 -5.16
C GLY A 89 25.55 9.24 -4.03
N ASP A 90 25.42 10.54 -4.20
CA ASP A 90 24.81 11.41 -3.20
C ASP A 90 23.27 11.29 -3.24
N VAL A 91 22.65 11.42 -2.07
CA VAL A 91 21.20 11.33 -1.89
C VAL A 91 20.69 12.57 -1.16
N THR A 92 19.73 13.25 -1.77
CA THR A 92 18.93 14.28 -1.09
C THR A 92 17.58 13.68 -0.72
N TYR A 93 17.36 13.48 0.57
CA TYR A 93 16.12 12.96 1.12
C TYR A 93 15.20 14.10 1.57
N LEU A 94 14.06 14.27 0.90
CA LEU A 94 13.08 15.29 1.24
C LEU A 94 12.07 14.72 2.25
N LYS A 95 12.15 15.16 3.51
CA LYS A 95 11.33 14.62 4.61
C LYS A 95 10.12 15.49 4.86
N ALA A 96 8.93 14.95 4.64
CA ALA A 96 7.68 15.59 5.05
C ALA A 96 7.64 15.82 6.57
N GLN A 97 7.21 17.00 7.00
CA GLN A 97 7.23 17.41 8.41
C GLN A 97 5.97 17.02 9.20
N GLU A 98 4.85 16.78 8.51
CA GLU A 98 3.59 16.42 9.12
C GLU A 98 3.35 14.92 9.03
N ASP A 99 2.89 14.32 10.14
CA ASP A 99 2.49 12.92 10.14
C ASP A 99 1.23 12.73 9.27
N GLY A 100 1.27 11.74 8.38
CA GLY A 100 0.15 11.32 7.56
C GLY A 100 -0.24 9.87 7.86
N SER A 101 -1.44 9.46 7.44
CA SER A 101 -1.79 8.04 7.38
C SER A 101 -1.10 7.42 6.16
N ASP A 102 -0.02 6.68 6.35
CA ASP A 102 0.62 5.95 5.26
C ASP A 102 -0.19 4.70 4.92
N LEU A 103 -0.41 4.47 3.62
CA LEU A 103 -1.17 3.31 3.11
C LEU A 103 -0.39 1.99 3.25
N LEU A 104 0.92 2.06 3.47
CA LEU A 104 1.79 0.92 3.67
C LEU A 104 2.50 1.09 5.03
N PRO A 105 2.73 0.01 5.78
CA PRO A 105 3.56 0.05 6.98
C PRO A 105 4.99 0.39 6.56
N ALA A 106 5.31 1.68 6.49
CA ALA A 106 6.62 2.14 6.14
C ALA A 106 7.57 1.83 7.30
N GLN A 107 8.48 0.87 7.09
CA GLN A 107 9.71 0.76 7.87
C GLN A 107 10.79 1.72 7.35
N ASP A 108 10.39 2.76 6.60
CA ASP A 108 11.29 3.77 6.05
C ASP A 108 11.73 4.75 7.13
N SER A 109 12.57 4.28 8.06
CA SER A 109 13.37 5.22 8.83
C SER A 109 14.38 5.87 7.87
N ASN A 110 14.63 7.17 8.01
CA ASN A 110 15.64 7.86 7.20
C ASN A 110 17.03 7.18 7.31
N GLU A 111 17.28 6.51 8.43
CA GLU A 111 18.44 5.67 8.68
C GLU A 111 18.58 4.52 7.67
N PHE A 112 17.47 3.91 7.24
CA PHE A 112 17.49 2.87 6.21
C PHE A 112 18.13 3.37 4.92
N TRP A 113 17.64 4.49 4.39
CA TRP A 113 18.15 5.08 3.15
C TRP A 113 19.58 5.61 3.32
N GLN A 114 19.91 6.17 4.47
CA GLN A 114 21.28 6.58 4.79
C GLN A 114 22.25 5.39 4.79
N ASN A 115 21.85 4.25 5.35
CA ASN A 115 22.68 3.04 5.40
C ASN A 115 22.88 2.39 4.03
N CYS A 116 21.94 2.56 3.11
CA CYS A 116 22.06 2.08 1.73
C CYS A 116 22.97 2.96 0.87
N CYS A 117 23.28 4.19 1.30
CA CYS A 117 24.02 5.18 0.53
C CYS A 117 25.53 5.12 0.80
N ILE A 118 26.35 5.04 -0.25
CA ILE A 118 27.78 5.34 -0.22
C ILE A 118 27.98 6.65 -1.00
N GLY A 119 27.92 7.75 -0.28
CA GLY A 119 27.96 9.13 -0.77
C GLY A 119 27.49 10.09 0.31
N ASP A 120 27.29 11.36 -0.03
CA ASP A 120 26.70 12.33 0.90
C ASP A 120 25.19 12.10 1.00
N PHE A 121 24.68 11.89 2.21
CA PHE A 121 23.25 11.82 2.50
C PHE A 121 22.79 13.13 3.15
N THR A 122 21.99 13.91 2.43
CA THR A 122 21.44 15.18 2.91
C THR A 122 19.94 15.04 3.14
N GLU A 123 19.50 15.25 4.38
CA GLU A 123 18.08 15.33 4.71
C GLU A 123 17.63 16.80 4.68
N ILE A 124 16.55 17.09 3.95
CA ILE A 124 15.91 18.41 3.91
C ILE A 124 14.45 18.26 4.35
N PRO A 125 14.03 18.91 5.44
CA PRO A 125 12.61 18.92 5.81
C PRO A 125 11.79 19.75 4.82
N ILE A 126 10.63 19.26 4.43
CA ILE A 126 9.66 19.92 3.53
C ILE A 126 8.27 20.00 4.19
N PRO A 127 7.47 21.05 3.89
CA PRO A 127 6.15 21.20 4.49
C PRO A 127 5.17 20.13 4.01
N GLY A 128 4.12 19.89 4.81
CA GLY A 128 3.10 18.90 4.52
C GLY A 128 3.44 17.48 4.99
N ASN A 129 2.58 16.54 4.63
CA ASN A 129 2.65 15.10 4.85
C ASN A 129 2.98 14.35 3.55
N HIS A 130 2.96 13.02 3.59
CA HIS A 130 3.25 12.14 2.45
C HIS A 130 2.46 12.48 1.16
N TYR A 131 1.25 13.01 1.28
CA TYR A 131 0.38 13.32 0.15
C TYR A 131 0.47 14.79 -0.27
N ASN A 132 0.23 15.71 0.67
CA ASN A 132 0.07 17.11 0.31
C ASN A 132 1.41 17.84 0.09
N CYS A 133 2.57 17.25 0.43
CA CYS A 133 3.87 17.87 0.19
C CYS A 133 4.16 18.13 -1.30
N VAL A 134 3.47 17.43 -2.21
CA VAL A 134 3.56 17.61 -3.67
C VAL A 134 2.21 17.91 -4.35
N ASP A 135 1.09 17.75 -3.65
CA ASP A 135 -0.26 18.04 -4.18
C ASP A 135 -0.74 19.46 -3.83
N ASP A 136 -0.37 19.97 -2.65
CA ASP A 136 -0.64 21.37 -2.31
C ASP A 136 0.24 22.30 -3.17
N LYS A 137 -0.38 23.33 -3.73
CA LYS A 137 0.29 24.24 -4.65
C LYS A 137 1.47 24.98 -4.02
N GLU A 138 1.34 25.41 -2.77
CA GLU A 138 2.40 26.15 -2.08
C GLU A 138 3.54 25.21 -1.70
N TYR A 139 3.23 24.03 -1.18
CA TYR A 139 4.23 23.02 -0.80
C TYR A 139 4.98 22.47 -2.01
N ALA A 140 4.27 22.12 -3.09
CA ALA A 140 4.88 21.69 -4.35
C ALA A 140 5.79 22.76 -4.95
N SER A 141 5.38 24.03 -4.87
CA SER A 141 6.21 25.16 -5.33
C SER A 141 7.47 25.34 -4.46
N TYR A 142 7.41 25.01 -3.17
CA TYR A 142 8.57 25.00 -2.29
C TYR A 142 9.52 23.86 -2.67
N VAL A 143 9.01 22.63 -2.80
CA VAL A 143 9.78 21.44 -3.19
C VAL A 143 10.50 21.67 -4.52
N ALA A 144 9.82 22.21 -5.53
CA ALA A 144 10.40 22.47 -6.84
C ALA A 144 11.62 23.41 -6.78
N LYS A 145 11.65 24.39 -5.85
CA LYS A 145 12.77 25.31 -5.69
C LYS A 145 14.01 24.67 -5.06
N LEU A 146 13.86 23.52 -4.39
CA LEU A 146 14.98 22.77 -3.81
C LEU A 146 15.70 21.90 -4.86
N LEU A 147 15.06 21.64 -6.00
CA LEU A 147 15.53 20.73 -7.04
C LEU A 147 16.21 21.43 -8.24
N ILE A 148 16.28 22.76 -8.23
CA ILE A 148 16.81 23.62 -9.30
C ILE A 148 18.08 24.32 -8.82
#